data_AF-A0A0G1SCR4-F1
#
_entry.id   AF-A0A0G1SCR4-F1
#
_cell.length_a   1.000
_cell.length_b   1.000
_cell.length_c   1.000
_cell.angle_alpha   90.00
_cell.angle_beta   90.00
_cell.angle_gamma   90.00
#
_symmetry.space_group_name_H-M   'P 1'
#
loop_
_entity.id
_entity.type
_entity.pdbx_description
1 polymer ?
#
loop_
_entity_poly.entity_id
_entity_poly.type
_entity_poly.pdbx_seq_one_letter_code
_entity_poly.pdbx_strand_id
1 'polypeptide(L)'
;MERTDPEVIKDTPTETPEHGAVIDRLVSIEKKTMTDEEISSDSERAFKARQERRRIREKKRELGIDSYGTKKSIEGNYKGDWTLALFKRLKHPDMKEKLLALRWPVFNGTLPYKVEQFTDKDIYTKKFYYDQIRNFDNDVDSALSHTTYIPAVSMGHNPEALGSPLENGTVFSDATLKGRLLSVAEKNAVEAHEKGHVVRGFKIDTQDISKGFDFSRISPDSPHPNYLRNPDELVERMSQLKNYFGFEGDEVFTRAHLAYAREHYLRDGALDNSMKDFFAMITPDKKDEFLRIINEYPI
;
A
#
# COMPACT_ATOMS: atom_id res chain seq x y z
N MET A 1 1.16 71.13 32.11
CA MET A 1 0.17 70.05 32.35
C MET A 1 0.99 68.79 32.51
N GLU A 2 1.48 68.54 33.74
CA GLU A 2 0.76 67.95 34.88
C GLU A 2 0.72 66.41 34.76
N ARG A 3 1.52 65.70 35.58
CA ARG A 3 1.16 65.08 36.90
C ARG A 3 0.58 63.66 36.68
N THR A 4 0.89 62.61 37.44
CA THR A 4 1.77 62.41 38.62
C THR A 4 1.99 60.91 38.84
N ASP A 5 3.20 60.52 39.25
CA ASP A 5 3.45 59.36 40.13
C ASP A 5 3.42 59.84 41.60
N PRO A 6 3.53 58.98 42.64
CA PRO A 6 3.08 57.59 42.83
C PRO A 6 2.22 57.46 44.14
N GLU A 7 1.81 56.26 44.55
CA GLU A 7 1.60 55.98 45.98
C GLU A 7 1.89 54.52 46.39
N VAL A 8 2.31 54.32 47.64
CA VAL A 8 3.11 53.18 48.13
C VAL A 8 2.89 53.03 49.64
N ILE A 9 2.78 51.78 50.17
CA ILE A 9 2.89 51.39 51.62
C ILE A 9 1.70 51.87 52.50
N LYS A 10 1.12 51.15 53.49
CA LYS A 10 1.28 49.83 54.17
C LYS A 10 -0.09 49.46 54.83
N ASP A 11 -0.34 48.46 55.70
CA ASP A 11 0.50 47.51 56.45
C ASP A 11 -0.22 46.15 56.70
N THR A 12 0.34 45.34 57.59
CA THR A 12 -0.09 44.02 58.10
C THR A 12 -0.80 44.15 59.46
N PRO A 13 -1.53 43.14 60.01
CA PRO A 13 -0.84 42.01 60.68
C PRO A 13 -1.55 40.62 60.69
N THR A 14 -0.72 39.60 60.92
CA THR A 14 -0.97 38.31 61.62
C THR A 14 -2.30 37.56 61.48
N GLU A 15 -2.20 36.30 61.04
CA GLU A 15 -2.42 35.16 61.97
C GLU A 15 -1.75 33.87 61.45
N THR A 16 -1.14 33.11 62.36
CA THR A 16 -0.71 31.72 62.14
C THR A 16 -1.84 30.80 62.61
N PRO A 17 -2.09 29.65 61.96
CA PRO A 17 -1.69 28.43 62.68
C PRO A 17 -1.23 27.24 61.82
N GLU A 18 -0.43 26.41 62.50
CA GLU A 18 -0.38 24.93 62.45
C GLU A 18 0.18 24.18 61.22
N HIS A 19 1.10 23.27 61.55
CA HIS A 19 1.73 22.31 60.65
C HIS A 19 0.75 21.18 60.29
N GLY A 20 0.22 21.21 59.07
CA GLY A 20 -0.35 20.01 58.43
C GLY A 20 0.78 19.07 57.99
N ALA A 21 0.88 17.89 58.59
CA ALA A 21 1.91 16.90 58.24
C ALA A 21 1.76 16.42 56.79
N VAL A 22 2.85 16.44 56.03
CA VAL A 22 2.93 15.79 54.71
C VAL A 22 2.94 14.29 54.94
N ILE A 23 1.80 13.64 54.73
CA ILE A 23 1.71 12.18 54.69
C ILE A 23 2.22 11.73 53.31
N ASP A 24 3.47 11.30 53.25
CA ASP A 24 4.00 10.51 52.13
C ASP A 24 3.23 9.20 52.01
N ARG A 25 2.15 9.21 51.21
CA ARG A 25 1.56 7.98 50.70
C ARG A 25 2.46 7.44 49.58
N LEU A 26 3.48 6.71 50.00
CA LEU A 26 4.11 5.68 49.18
C LEU A 26 3.03 4.69 48.73
N VAL A 27 2.48 4.92 47.53
CA VAL A 27 1.67 3.93 46.82
C VAL A 27 2.63 2.83 46.41
N SER A 28 2.67 1.76 47.21
CA SER A 28 3.36 0.53 46.87
C SER A 28 2.70 -0.09 45.64
N ILE A 29 3.21 0.24 44.46
CA ILE A 29 2.88 -0.47 43.23
C ILE A 29 3.50 -1.86 43.36
N GLU A 30 2.71 -2.83 43.81
CA GLU A 30 3.06 -4.24 43.69
C GLU A 30 3.24 -4.56 42.20
N LYS A 31 4.48 -4.60 41.75
CA LYS A 31 4.85 -5.20 40.47
C LYS A 31 4.59 -6.70 40.59
N LYS A 32 3.35 -7.10 40.27
CA LYS A 32 2.98 -8.50 40.10
C LYS A 32 3.77 -9.08 38.94
N THR A 33 4.92 -9.69 39.24
CA THR A 33 5.70 -10.48 38.29
C THR A 33 4.87 -11.68 37.88
N MET A 34 4.41 -11.70 36.63
CA MET A 34 3.78 -12.87 36.04
C MET A 34 4.74 -14.05 36.05
N THR A 35 4.21 -15.23 36.29
CA THR A 35 4.96 -16.49 36.27
C THR A 35 5.23 -16.96 34.84
N ASP A 36 6.29 -17.72 34.63
CA ASP A 36 6.65 -18.23 33.29
C ASP A 36 5.55 -19.10 32.66
N GLU A 37 4.73 -19.77 33.49
CA GLU A 37 3.55 -20.55 33.05
C GLU A 37 2.43 -19.64 32.51
N GLU A 38 2.16 -18.50 33.14
CA GLU A 38 1.16 -17.53 32.65
C GLU A 38 1.58 -16.97 31.28
N ILE A 39 2.86 -16.57 31.15
CA ILE A 39 3.47 -16.05 29.92
C ILE A 39 3.42 -17.09 28.78
N SER A 40 3.68 -18.37 29.10
CA SER A 40 3.53 -19.48 28.16
C SER A 40 2.10 -19.63 27.66
N SER A 41 1.12 -19.59 28.58
CA SER A 41 -0.31 -19.76 28.24
C SER A 41 -0.88 -18.62 27.39
N ASP A 42 -0.43 -17.38 27.58
CA ASP A 42 -0.86 -16.23 26.78
C ASP A 42 -0.20 -16.24 25.39
N SER A 43 1.06 -16.66 25.31
CA SER A 43 1.76 -16.85 24.04
C SER A 43 1.11 -17.93 23.18
N GLU A 44 0.72 -19.07 23.78
CA GLU A 44 0.02 -20.15 23.09
C GLU A 44 -1.39 -19.73 22.64
N ARG A 45 -2.13 -18.99 23.49
CA ARG A 45 -3.44 -18.41 23.13
C ARG A 45 -3.32 -17.41 21.98
N ALA A 46 -2.32 -16.53 22.01
CA ALA A 46 -2.05 -15.58 20.93
C ALA A 46 -1.67 -16.30 19.62
N PHE A 47 -0.88 -17.38 19.68
CA PHE A 47 -0.56 -18.19 18.50
C PHE A 47 -1.81 -18.88 17.91
N LYS A 48 -2.63 -19.55 18.74
CA LYS A 48 -3.88 -20.19 18.30
C LYS A 48 -4.86 -19.17 17.70
N ALA A 49 -4.99 -17.98 18.29
CA ALA A 49 -5.80 -16.89 17.76
C ALA A 49 -5.30 -16.38 16.39
N ARG A 50 -3.97 -16.29 16.19
CA ARG A 50 -3.38 -15.95 14.88
C ARG A 50 -3.65 -17.02 13.82
N GLN A 51 -3.54 -18.30 14.18
CA GLN A 51 -3.84 -19.41 13.27
C GLN A 51 -5.32 -19.44 12.85
N GLU A 52 -6.26 -19.26 13.78
CA GLU A 52 -7.68 -19.24 13.41
C GLU A 52 -8.06 -17.97 12.62
N ARG A 53 -7.48 -16.80 12.94
CA ARG A 53 -7.63 -15.60 12.08
C ARG A 53 -7.11 -15.83 10.67
N ARG A 54 -5.98 -16.53 10.53
CA ARG A 54 -5.43 -16.93 9.22
C ARG A 54 -6.41 -17.87 8.49
N ARG A 55 -6.90 -18.92 9.14
CA ARG A 55 -7.86 -19.88 8.55
C ARG A 55 -9.17 -19.22 8.13
N ILE A 56 -9.68 -18.28 8.93
CA ILE A 56 -10.85 -17.45 8.59
C ILE A 56 -10.54 -16.56 7.39
N ARG A 57 -9.37 -15.91 7.32
CA ARG A 57 -8.95 -15.06 6.19
C ARG A 57 -8.76 -15.89 4.90
N GLU A 58 -8.23 -17.11 4.99
CA GLU A 58 -8.13 -18.07 3.87
C GLU A 58 -9.52 -18.48 3.36
N LYS A 59 -10.44 -18.88 4.25
CA LYS A 59 -11.81 -19.24 3.87
C LYS A 59 -12.63 -18.05 3.34
N LYS A 60 -12.42 -16.85 3.88
CA LYS A 60 -12.97 -15.59 3.34
C LYS A 60 -12.46 -15.33 1.92
N ARG A 61 -11.15 -15.54 1.66
CA ARG A 61 -10.57 -15.43 0.32
C ARG A 61 -11.21 -16.40 -0.69
N GLU A 62 -11.47 -17.65 -0.30
CA GLU A 62 -12.16 -18.63 -1.16
C GLU A 62 -13.56 -18.14 -1.59
N LEU A 63 -14.27 -17.46 -0.68
CA LEU A 63 -15.62 -16.93 -0.92
C LEU A 63 -15.63 -15.56 -1.64
N GLY A 64 -14.45 -14.93 -1.80
CA GLY A 64 -14.31 -13.57 -2.33
C GLY A 64 -14.74 -12.47 -1.36
N ILE A 65 -14.63 -12.75 -0.06
CA ILE A 65 -15.07 -11.87 1.04
C ILE A 65 -13.85 -11.16 1.64
N ASP A 66 -13.95 -9.85 1.87
CA ASP A 66 -12.90 -9.02 2.48
C ASP A 66 -12.83 -9.15 4.02
N SER A 67 -11.95 -8.38 4.67
CA SER A 67 -11.82 -8.34 6.13
C SER A 67 -13.12 -7.93 6.84
N TYR A 68 -13.92 -7.04 6.24
CA TYR A 68 -15.16 -6.46 6.76
C TYR A 68 -16.44 -7.27 6.45
N GLY A 69 -16.38 -8.26 5.56
CA GLY A 69 -17.54 -9.04 5.12
C GLY A 69 -18.14 -8.62 3.77
N THR A 70 -17.56 -7.63 3.09
CA THR A 70 -17.99 -7.19 1.76
C THR A 70 -17.53 -8.17 0.69
N LYS A 71 -18.33 -8.28 -0.37
CA LYS A 71 -17.97 -8.93 -1.63
C LYS A 71 -18.22 -7.91 -2.74
N LYS A 72 -17.16 -7.53 -3.47
CA LYS A 72 -17.30 -6.67 -4.65
C LYS A 72 -17.98 -7.43 -5.80
N SER A 73 -18.57 -6.67 -6.73
CA SER A 73 -19.17 -7.25 -7.93
C SER A 73 -18.11 -7.95 -8.78
N ILE A 74 -18.53 -9.01 -9.48
CA ILE A 74 -17.71 -9.62 -10.54
C ILE A 74 -17.78 -8.81 -11.85
N GLU A 75 -18.70 -7.84 -11.92
CA GLU A 75 -18.79 -6.89 -13.02
C GLU A 75 -17.68 -5.85 -12.88
N GLY A 76 -16.86 -5.72 -13.91
CA GLY A 76 -15.77 -4.73 -13.97
C GLY A 76 -16.21 -3.40 -14.56
N ASN A 77 -15.28 -2.74 -15.25
CA ASN A 77 -15.49 -1.48 -15.96
C ASN A 77 -15.95 -0.32 -15.05
N TYR A 78 -15.36 -0.23 -13.85
CA TYR A 78 -15.60 0.86 -12.90
C TYR A 78 -15.46 2.24 -13.56
N LYS A 79 -16.59 2.97 -13.59
CA LYS A 79 -16.74 4.29 -14.23
C LYS A 79 -16.43 5.48 -13.31
N GLY A 80 -16.05 5.22 -12.06
CA GLY A 80 -15.64 6.27 -11.12
C GLY A 80 -14.18 6.66 -11.31
N ASP A 81 -13.66 7.40 -10.33
CA ASP A 81 -12.29 7.90 -10.32
C ASP A 81 -11.32 6.83 -9.80
N TRP A 82 -10.38 6.41 -10.65
CA TRP A 82 -9.38 5.37 -10.38
C TRP A 82 -8.29 5.87 -9.41
N THR A 83 -7.95 7.16 -9.43
CA THR A 83 -7.09 7.80 -8.44
C THR A 83 -7.76 7.78 -7.07
N LEU A 84 -9.05 8.11 -6.99
CA LEU A 84 -9.81 8.08 -5.74
C LEU A 84 -9.98 6.63 -5.21
N ALA A 85 -10.24 5.67 -6.09
CA ALA A 85 -10.31 4.25 -5.70
C ALA A 85 -8.97 3.76 -5.14
N LEU A 86 -7.84 4.15 -5.76
CA LEU A 86 -6.51 3.89 -5.24
C LEU A 86 -6.25 4.56 -3.89
N PHE A 87 -6.62 5.84 -3.72
CA PHE A 87 -6.48 6.57 -2.45
C PHE A 87 -7.25 5.88 -1.32
N LYS A 88 -8.54 5.59 -1.53
CA LYS A 88 -9.36 4.86 -0.55
C LYS A 88 -8.72 3.53 -0.17
N ARG A 89 -8.27 2.78 -1.18
CA ARG A 89 -7.59 1.49 -0.99
C ARG A 89 -6.33 1.66 -0.15
N LEU A 90 -5.44 2.57 -0.50
CA LEU A 90 -4.18 2.79 0.23
C LEU A 90 -4.38 3.30 1.66
N LYS A 91 -5.35 4.19 1.91
CA LYS A 91 -5.69 4.68 3.26
C LYS A 91 -6.52 3.68 4.09
N HIS A 92 -6.93 2.56 3.51
CA HIS A 92 -7.67 1.52 4.21
C HIS A 92 -6.78 0.86 5.29
N PRO A 93 -7.27 0.65 6.54
CA PRO A 93 -6.44 0.16 7.64
C PRO A 93 -5.66 -1.12 7.33
N ASP A 94 -6.31 -2.08 6.65
CA ASP A 94 -5.68 -3.33 6.24
C ASP A 94 -4.51 -3.18 5.25
N MET A 95 -4.40 -2.09 4.47
CA MET A 95 -3.25 -1.93 3.57
C MET A 95 -1.97 -1.65 4.35
N LYS A 96 -2.06 -0.83 5.40
CA LYS A 96 -0.95 -0.61 6.32
C LYS A 96 -0.60 -1.90 7.08
N GLU A 97 -1.60 -2.70 7.47
CA GLU A 97 -1.36 -4.04 8.01
C GLU A 97 -0.68 -5.00 7.02
N LYS A 98 -1.09 -5.01 5.74
CA LYS A 98 -0.44 -5.85 4.70
C LYS A 98 1.01 -5.43 4.47
N LEU A 99 1.28 -4.12 4.39
CA LEU A 99 2.65 -3.60 4.31
C LEU A 99 3.47 -4.04 5.55
N LEU A 100 2.95 -3.81 6.76
CA LEU A 100 3.59 -4.25 8.00
C LEU A 100 3.87 -5.76 7.99
N ALA A 101 2.88 -6.60 7.66
CA ALA A 101 3.02 -8.05 7.63
C ALA A 101 4.05 -8.54 6.61
N LEU A 102 4.16 -7.88 5.45
CA LEU A 102 5.17 -8.17 4.43
C LEU A 102 6.58 -7.76 4.86
N ARG A 103 6.73 -6.64 5.59
CA ARG A 103 8.04 -6.12 6.02
C ARG A 103 8.53 -6.68 7.37
N TRP A 104 7.63 -7.08 8.26
CA TRP A 104 7.94 -7.57 9.61
C TRP A 104 8.97 -8.72 9.66
N PRO A 105 8.97 -9.70 8.73
CA PRO A 105 10.00 -10.74 8.70
C PRO A 105 11.41 -10.20 8.42
N VAL A 106 11.54 -9.10 7.68
CA VAL A 106 12.83 -8.43 7.40
C VAL A 106 13.42 -7.85 8.67
N PHE A 107 12.59 -7.16 9.47
CA PHE A 107 13.05 -6.55 10.73
C PHE A 107 13.54 -7.60 11.74
N ASN A 108 12.86 -8.74 11.81
CA ASN A 108 13.14 -9.79 12.78
C ASN A 108 14.09 -10.89 12.28
N GLY A 109 14.69 -10.73 11.09
CA GLY A 109 15.62 -11.70 10.50
C GLY A 109 14.99 -13.03 10.06
N THR A 110 13.66 -13.16 10.12
CA THR A 110 12.89 -14.36 9.77
C THR A 110 12.46 -14.35 8.30
N LEU A 111 13.35 -13.92 7.41
CA LEU A 111 13.10 -13.97 5.96
C LEU A 111 12.94 -15.42 5.48
N PRO A 112 11.86 -15.76 4.74
CA PRO A 112 11.65 -17.09 4.18
C PRO A 112 12.54 -17.39 2.95
N TYR A 113 13.45 -16.48 2.61
CA TYR A 113 14.41 -16.59 1.51
C TYR A 113 15.83 -16.71 2.07
N LYS A 114 16.64 -17.60 1.48
CA LYS A 114 18.03 -17.83 1.91
C LYS A 114 18.83 -16.54 1.89
N VAL A 115 19.24 -16.06 3.06
CA VAL A 115 19.92 -14.77 3.28
C VAL A 115 21.42 -14.86 2.94
N GLU A 116 21.77 -15.59 1.88
CA GLU A 116 23.16 -15.81 1.44
C GLU A 116 23.71 -14.62 0.61
N GLN A 117 22.88 -13.59 0.33
CA GLN A 117 23.23 -12.43 -0.54
C GLN A 117 23.18 -11.05 0.14
N PHE A 118 22.96 -10.98 1.46
CA PHE A 118 22.66 -9.72 2.17
C PHE A 118 23.53 -9.46 3.42
N THR A 119 24.73 -10.05 3.50
CA THR A 119 25.61 -10.00 4.68
C THR A 119 25.98 -8.59 5.17
N ASP A 120 26.02 -7.58 4.28
CA ASP A 120 26.31 -6.19 4.64
C ASP A 120 25.13 -5.20 4.43
N LYS A 121 23.96 -5.70 3.99
CA LYS A 121 22.83 -4.84 3.57
C LYS A 121 21.76 -4.61 4.65
N ASP A 122 21.87 -5.29 5.78
CA ASP A 122 20.80 -5.40 6.80
C ASP A 122 20.30 -4.04 7.32
N ILE A 123 21.21 -3.14 7.72
CA ILE A 123 20.84 -1.82 8.28
C ILE A 123 20.15 -0.93 7.24
N TYR A 124 20.68 -0.85 6.01
CA TYR A 124 20.10 -0.01 4.96
C TYR A 124 18.73 -0.51 4.51
N THR A 125 18.55 -1.82 4.36
CA THR A 125 17.27 -2.44 4.02
C THR A 125 16.24 -2.27 5.14
N LYS A 126 16.63 -2.48 6.41
CA LYS A 126 15.75 -2.21 7.57
C LYS A 126 15.37 -0.73 7.66
N LYS A 127 16.33 0.20 7.48
CA LYS A 127 16.04 1.65 7.47
C LYS A 127 15.06 2.02 6.36
N PHE A 128 15.27 1.53 5.14
CA PHE A 128 14.39 1.79 4.00
C PHE A 128 12.93 1.38 4.29
N TYR A 129 12.72 0.16 4.81
CA TYR A 129 11.37 -0.28 5.17
C TYR A 129 10.80 0.44 6.39
N TYR A 130 11.64 0.83 7.35
CA TYR A 130 11.19 1.59 8.51
C TYR A 130 10.67 2.96 8.08
N ASP A 131 11.40 3.63 7.18
CA ASP A 131 10.98 4.90 6.60
C ASP A 131 9.68 4.73 5.78
N GLN A 132 9.57 3.71 4.91
CA GLN A 132 8.30 3.42 4.20
C GLN A 132 7.12 3.20 5.15
N ILE A 133 7.26 2.40 6.21
CA ILE A 133 6.16 2.13 7.17
C ILE A 133 5.78 3.38 7.95
N ARG A 134 6.79 4.13 8.41
CA ARG A 134 6.61 5.34 9.22
C ARG A 134 5.96 6.45 8.42
N ASN A 135 6.35 6.61 7.16
CA ASN A 135 5.90 7.68 6.29
C ASN A 135 4.69 7.29 5.44
N PHE A 136 4.29 6.00 5.38
CA PHE A 136 3.24 5.49 4.49
C PHE A 136 2.02 6.41 4.31
N ASP A 137 1.42 6.89 5.40
CA ASP A 137 0.24 7.77 5.30
C ASP A 137 0.56 9.12 4.65
N ASN A 138 1.74 9.69 4.95
CA ASN A 138 2.25 10.92 4.32
C ASN A 138 2.67 10.69 2.87
N ASP A 139 3.24 9.52 2.55
CA ASP A 139 3.66 9.16 1.19
C ASP A 139 2.41 8.99 0.30
N VAL A 140 1.34 8.38 0.82
CA VAL A 140 0.02 8.30 0.18
C VAL A 140 -0.57 9.70 0.00
N ASP A 141 -0.63 10.51 1.06
CA ASP A 141 -1.21 11.86 0.99
C ASP A 141 -0.41 12.78 0.05
N SER A 142 0.92 12.68 0.03
CA SER A 142 1.80 13.41 -0.87
C SER A 142 1.58 13.00 -2.33
N ALA A 143 1.68 11.70 -2.63
CA ALA A 143 1.51 11.17 -3.98
C ALA A 143 0.15 11.50 -4.60
N LEU A 144 -0.88 11.63 -3.77
CA LEU A 144 -2.26 11.86 -4.21
C LEU A 144 -2.71 13.33 -4.06
N SER A 145 -1.87 14.22 -3.52
CA SER A 145 -2.18 15.64 -3.29
C SER A 145 -2.38 16.47 -4.56
N HIS A 146 -1.71 16.13 -5.66
CA HIS A 146 -1.81 16.79 -6.96
C HIS A 146 -1.43 15.84 -8.10
N THR A 147 -1.59 16.30 -9.34
CA THR A 147 -1.16 15.59 -10.56
C THR A 147 -0.44 16.56 -11.47
N THR A 148 0.75 16.18 -11.93
CA THR A 148 1.52 16.99 -12.89
C THR A 148 1.09 16.62 -14.31
N TYR A 149 0.53 17.59 -15.05
CA TYR A 149 0.17 17.46 -16.47
C TYR A 149 1.13 18.27 -17.33
N ILE A 150 1.91 17.58 -18.18
CA ILE A 150 3.06 18.13 -18.92
C ILE A 150 3.20 17.39 -20.26
N PRO A 151 3.62 18.02 -21.38
CA PRO A 151 3.85 17.30 -22.63
C PRO A 151 5.03 16.32 -22.53
N ALA A 152 4.85 15.08 -23.00
CA ALA A 152 5.88 14.04 -23.06
C ALA A 152 7.17 14.55 -23.71
N VAL A 153 7.04 15.31 -24.79
CA VAL A 153 8.17 15.89 -25.54
C VAL A 153 9.02 16.85 -24.71
N SER A 154 8.43 17.58 -23.75
CA SER A 154 9.19 18.47 -22.84
C SER A 154 10.00 17.73 -21.79
N MET A 155 9.71 16.44 -21.58
CA MET A 155 10.45 15.52 -20.72
C MET A 155 11.36 14.57 -21.51
N GLY A 156 11.50 14.78 -22.84
CA GLY A 156 12.31 13.93 -23.71
C GLY A 156 11.67 12.57 -24.05
N HIS A 157 10.37 12.40 -23.80
CA HIS A 157 9.60 11.19 -24.14
C HIS A 157 8.85 11.36 -25.47
N ASN A 158 8.46 10.23 -26.08
CA ASN A 158 7.52 10.24 -27.20
C ASN A 158 6.07 10.35 -26.68
N PRO A 159 5.10 10.79 -27.51
CA PRO A 159 3.68 10.81 -27.11
C PRO A 159 3.04 9.43 -26.87
N GLU A 160 3.75 8.32 -27.06
CA GLU A 160 3.26 6.97 -26.72
C GLU A 160 3.61 6.57 -25.28
N ALA A 161 4.54 7.28 -24.64
CA ALA A 161 4.66 7.27 -23.20
C ALA A 161 3.39 7.90 -22.59
N LEU A 162 2.82 7.23 -21.60
CA LEU A 162 1.53 7.63 -21.03
C LEU A 162 1.70 8.56 -19.82
N GLY A 163 2.74 8.30 -19.01
CA GLY A 163 3.06 9.03 -17.80
C GLY A 163 4.49 8.78 -17.33
N SER A 164 4.78 9.20 -16.10
CA SER A 164 6.08 9.00 -15.45
C SER A 164 5.93 8.97 -13.92
N PRO A 165 6.67 8.10 -13.21
CA PRO A 165 6.65 8.03 -11.74
C PRO A 165 7.42 9.19 -11.06
N LEU A 166 7.88 10.18 -11.83
CA LEU A 166 8.43 11.44 -11.31
C LEU A 166 7.35 12.25 -10.58
N GLU A 167 7.82 13.10 -9.65
CA GLU A 167 7.07 13.77 -8.57
C GLU A 167 5.53 13.78 -8.72
N ASN A 168 4.89 12.93 -7.92
CA ASN A 168 3.44 12.85 -7.67
C ASN A 168 2.59 12.34 -8.86
N GLY A 169 3.16 11.45 -9.66
CA GLY A 169 2.43 10.67 -10.68
C GLY A 169 2.09 11.52 -11.90
N THR A 170 3.13 11.80 -12.70
CA THR A 170 3.04 12.66 -13.88
C THR A 170 2.24 11.97 -14.99
N VAL A 171 1.23 12.65 -15.54
CA VAL A 171 0.47 12.17 -16.72
C VAL A 171 0.80 13.07 -17.90
N PHE A 172 1.19 12.48 -19.04
CA PHE A 172 1.54 13.29 -20.19
C PHE A 172 0.29 13.89 -20.86
N SER A 173 0.29 15.21 -21.06
CA SER A 173 -0.89 15.95 -21.52
C SER A 173 -1.23 15.66 -22.99
N ASP A 174 -0.20 15.32 -23.77
CA ASP A 174 -0.21 14.87 -25.17
C ASP A 174 -0.17 13.34 -25.32
N ALA A 175 -0.29 12.57 -24.23
CA ALA A 175 -0.27 11.10 -24.27
C ALA A 175 -1.28 10.53 -25.28
N THR A 176 -0.81 9.56 -26.07
CA THR A 176 -1.54 8.87 -27.12
C THR A 176 -1.49 7.36 -26.96
N LEU A 177 -2.53 6.68 -27.44
CA LEU A 177 -2.58 5.23 -27.58
C LEU A 177 -3.06 4.93 -29.00
N LYS A 178 -2.25 4.21 -29.79
CA LYS A 178 -2.57 3.86 -31.20
C LYS A 178 -2.89 5.11 -32.04
N GLY A 179 -2.12 6.18 -31.85
CA GLY A 179 -2.22 7.43 -32.62
C GLY A 179 -3.36 8.38 -32.24
N ARG A 180 -4.23 8.04 -31.27
CA ARG A 180 -5.23 8.96 -30.70
C ARG A 180 -4.83 9.45 -29.32
N LEU A 181 -5.20 10.67 -28.96
CA LEU A 181 -5.07 11.17 -27.58
C LEU A 181 -5.84 10.29 -26.59
N LEU A 182 -5.32 10.18 -25.37
CA LEU A 182 -6.03 9.57 -24.26
C LEU A 182 -7.24 10.42 -23.83
N SER A 183 -8.36 9.75 -23.58
CA SER A 183 -9.55 10.33 -22.94
C SER A 183 -9.30 10.68 -21.46
N VAL A 184 -10.21 11.43 -20.84
CA VAL A 184 -10.12 11.80 -19.42
C VAL A 184 -10.08 10.55 -18.52
N ALA A 185 -10.92 9.54 -18.80
CA ALA A 185 -10.94 8.29 -18.03
C ALA A 185 -9.64 7.50 -18.19
N GLU A 186 -9.05 7.48 -19.38
CA GLU A 186 -7.74 6.84 -19.61
C GLU A 186 -6.61 7.58 -18.91
N LYS A 187 -6.60 8.92 -18.92
CA LYS A 187 -5.63 9.72 -18.18
C LYS A 187 -5.73 9.52 -16.68
N ASN A 188 -6.94 9.39 -16.13
CA ASN A 188 -7.16 9.03 -14.73
C ASN A 188 -6.71 7.59 -14.39
N ALA A 189 -6.83 6.65 -15.33
CA ALA A 189 -6.25 5.31 -15.17
C ALA A 189 -4.71 5.31 -15.18
N VAL A 190 -4.07 6.14 -16.03
CA VAL A 190 -2.62 6.37 -15.99
C VAL A 190 -2.21 7.05 -14.69
N GLU A 191 -2.93 8.09 -14.27
CA GLU A 191 -2.66 8.84 -13.04
C GLU A 191 -2.58 7.90 -11.82
N ALA A 192 -3.56 7.00 -11.69
CA ALA A 192 -3.56 6.00 -10.62
C ALA A 192 -2.35 5.04 -10.70
N HIS A 193 -1.95 4.61 -11.90
CA HIS A 193 -0.76 3.77 -12.10
C HIS A 193 0.52 4.50 -11.65
N GLU A 194 0.75 5.72 -12.14
CA GLU A 194 1.97 6.48 -11.82
C GLU A 194 2.04 6.91 -10.34
N LYS A 195 0.91 7.24 -9.71
CA LYS A 195 0.85 7.54 -8.27
C LYS A 195 1.09 6.31 -7.40
N GLY A 196 0.68 5.13 -7.87
CA GLY A 196 0.99 3.86 -7.19
C GLY A 196 2.49 3.64 -7.03
N HIS A 197 3.29 3.92 -8.07
CA HIS A 197 4.75 3.86 -8.02
C HIS A 197 5.39 4.77 -6.95
N VAL A 198 4.81 5.94 -6.68
CA VAL A 198 5.33 6.88 -5.67
C VAL A 198 5.17 6.29 -4.26
N VAL A 199 4.02 5.68 -3.98
CA VAL A 199 3.71 5.06 -2.68
C VAL A 199 4.43 3.72 -2.50
N ARG A 200 4.60 2.96 -3.59
CA ARG A 200 4.95 1.54 -3.52
C ARG A 200 6.31 1.23 -4.16
N GLY A 201 7.32 1.08 -3.32
CA GLY A 201 8.61 0.49 -3.71
C GLY A 201 8.70 -0.99 -3.36
N PHE A 202 8.60 -1.89 -4.36
CA PHE A 202 8.76 -3.35 -4.21
C PHE A 202 10.11 -3.88 -4.72
N LYS A 203 11.11 -2.99 -4.85
CA LYS A 203 12.48 -3.26 -5.34
C LYS A 203 13.22 -4.45 -4.70
N ILE A 204 12.73 -4.95 -3.56
CA ILE A 204 13.33 -6.06 -2.79
C ILE A 204 12.46 -7.34 -2.86
N ASP A 205 11.16 -7.24 -3.18
CA ASP A 205 10.25 -8.40 -3.32
C ASP A 205 10.21 -8.98 -4.74
N THR A 206 11.09 -8.45 -5.60
CA THR A 206 11.15 -8.69 -7.04
C THR A 206 11.10 -10.17 -7.41
N GLN A 207 11.81 -11.03 -6.66
CA GLN A 207 11.82 -12.47 -6.87
C GLN A 207 10.49 -13.15 -6.54
N ASP A 208 9.76 -12.69 -5.52
CA ASP A 208 8.48 -13.30 -5.10
C ASP A 208 7.35 -12.90 -6.05
N ILE A 209 7.23 -11.61 -6.36
CA ILE A 209 6.26 -11.08 -7.33
C ILE A 209 6.43 -11.78 -8.70
N SER A 210 7.68 -11.99 -9.13
CA SER A 210 7.99 -12.66 -10.40
C SER A 210 7.46 -14.10 -10.51
N LYS A 211 7.19 -14.80 -9.40
CA LYS A 211 6.70 -16.18 -9.45
C LYS A 211 5.30 -16.30 -10.04
N GLY A 212 4.48 -15.25 -9.95
CA GLY A 212 3.12 -15.18 -10.48
C GLY A 212 3.02 -15.03 -12.01
N PHE A 213 4.16 -15.00 -12.72
CA PHE A 213 4.22 -14.67 -14.14
C PHE A 213 5.15 -15.63 -14.92
N ASP A 214 4.80 -15.87 -16.19
CA ASP A 214 5.61 -16.54 -17.21
C ASP A 214 6.06 -15.50 -18.25
N PHE A 215 7.26 -14.93 -18.05
CA PHE A 215 7.83 -13.91 -18.93
C PHE A 215 8.20 -14.41 -20.34
N SER A 216 8.03 -15.70 -20.65
CA SER A 216 8.14 -16.21 -22.02
C SER A 216 6.89 -15.92 -22.87
N ARG A 217 5.79 -15.47 -22.23
CA ARG A 217 4.51 -15.13 -22.89
C ARG A 217 4.37 -13.67 -23.31
N ILE A 218 5.35 -12.82 -23.00
CA ILE A 218 5.41 -11.46 -23.54
C ILE A 218 5.55 -11.57 -25.06
N SER A 219 4.67 -10.89 -25.81
CA SER A 219 4.75 -10.87 -27.27
C SER A 219 6.12 -10.38 -27.75
N PRO A 220 6.74 -10.98 -28.80
CA PRO A 220 7.89 -10.40 -29.47
C PRO A 220 7.63 -8.97 -29.98
N ASP A 221 6.37 -8.71 -30.36
CA ASP A 221 5.87 -7.40 -30.83
C ASP A 221 5.37 -6.49 -29.68
N SER A 222 5.63 -6.85 -28.42
CA SER A 222 5.27 -5.99 -27.28
C SER A 222 6.05 -4.67 -27.39
N PRO A 223 5.40 -3.49 -27.25
CA PRO A 223 6.10 -2.21 -27.33
C PRO A 223 7.03 -1.98 -26.13
N HIS A 224 6.73 -2.61 -24.98
CA HIS A 224 7.42 -2.37 -23.70
C HIS A 224 7.75 -3.68 -22.94
N PRO A 225 8.50 -4.63 -23.54
CA PRO A 225 8.73 -5.95 -22.94
C PRO A 225 9.57 -5.88 -21.66
N ASN A 226 10.34 -4.81 -21.47
CA ASN A 226 11.15 -4.57 -20.28
C ASN A 226 10.33 -4.03 -19.10
N TYR A 227 9.26 -3.26 -19.34
CA TYR A 227 8.37 -2.78 -18.27
C TYR A 227 7.62 -3.96 -17.63
N LEU A 228 7.14 -4.90 -18.46
CA LEU A 228 6.50 -6.14 -17.97
C LEU A 228 7.45 -7.09 -17.22
N ARG A 229 8.77 -6.84 -17.25
CA ARG A 229 9.77 -7.57 -16.45
C ARG A 229 10.12 -6.86 -15.14
N ASN A 230 9.68 -5.62 -14.94
CA ASN A 230 9.87 -4.89 -13.70
C ASN A 230 8.75 -5.23 -12.70
N PRO A 231 9.06 -5.74 -11.48
CA PRO A 231 8.03 -6.07 -10.50
C PRO A 231 7.24 -4.88 -9.95
N ASP A 232 7.82 -3.67 -9.91
CA ASP A 232 7.05 -2.46 -9.54
C ASP A 232 5.93 -2.21 -10.58
N GLU A 233 6.23 -2.37 -11.87
CA GLU A 233 5.29 -2.27 -13.01
C GLU A 233 4.25 -3.40 -13.06
N LEU A 234 4.61 -4.61 -12.62
CA LEU A 234 3.65 -5.71 -12.46
C LEU A 234 2.64 -5.42 -11.35
N VAL A 235 3.09 -4.82 -10.25
CA VAL A 235 2.19 -4.45 -9.15
C VAL A 235 1.22 -3.35 -9.57
N GLU A 236 1.67 -2.33 -10.31
CA GLU A 236 0.72 -1.29 -10.74
C GLU A 236 -0.29 -1.80 -11.79
N ARG A 237 0.03 -2.84 -12.57
CA ARG A 237 -0.98 -3.55 -13.38
C ARG A 237 -1.95 -4.40 -12.53
N MET A 238 -1.51 -4.95 -11.41
CA MET A 238 -2.41 -5.57 -10.43
C MET A 238 -3.31 -4.53 -9.71
N SER A 239 -2.79 -3.33 -9.44
CA SER A 239 -3.52 -2.17 -8.93
C SER A 239 -4.56 -1.68 -9.95
N GLN A 240 -4.18 -1.63 -11.23
CA GLN A 240 -5.05 -1.30 -12.36
C GLN A 240 -6.23 -2.29 -12.49
N LEU A 241 -6.00 -3.58 -12.24
CA LEU A 241 -7.07 -4.58 -12.18
C LEU A 241 -8.03 -4.36 -11.01
N LYS A 242 -7.52 -4.02 -9.81
CA LYS A 242 -8.39 -3.69 -8.66
C LYS A 242 -9.21 -2.43 -8.89
N ASN A 243 -8.64 -1.42 -9.53
CA ASN A 243 -9.37 -0.20 -9.92
C ASN A 243 -10.49 -0.50 -10.93
N TYR A 244 -10.26 -1.40 -11.90
CA TYR A 244 -11.27 -1.82 -12.87
C TYR A 244 -12.52 -2.48 -12.24
N PHE A 245 -12.41 -3.08 -11.05
CA PHE A 245 -13.55 -3.58 -10.26
C PHE A 245 -13.99 -2.63 -9.12
N GLY A 246 -13.41 -1.42 -9.03
CA GLY A 246 -13.77 -0.43 -8.02
C GLY A 246 -13.47 -0.87 -6.58
N PHE A 247 -12.33 -1.54 -6.35
CA PHE A 247 -11.89 -1.97 -5.02
C PHE A 247 -11.33 -0.79 -4.22
N GLU A 248 -11.82 -0.61 -3.00
CA GLU A 248 -11.55 0.56 -2.14
C GLU A 248 -10.82 0.20 -0.83
N GLY A 249 -10.33 -1.05 -0.71
CA GLY A 249 -9.69 -1.56 0.50
C GLY A 249 -8.99 -2.91 0.30
N ASP A 250 -9.23 -3.84 1.22
CA ASP A 250 -8.52 -5.13 1.27
C ASP A 250 -9.14 -6.23 0.40
N GLU A 251 -10.14 -5.88 -0.43
CA GLU A 251 -11.04 -6.83 -1.07
C GLU A 251 -10.33 -7.85 -1.96
N VAL A 252 -10.90 -9.06 -1.97
CA VAL A 252 -10.23 -10.23 -2.54
C VAL A 252 -10.42 -10.28 -4.04
N PHE A 253 -9.32 -10.21 -4.76
CA PHE A 253 -9.27 -10.48 -6.19
C PHE A 253 -9.35 -12.00 -6.40
N THR A 254 -10.45 -12.48 -7.01
CA THR A 254 -10.76 -13.91 -7.08
C THR A 254 -10.41 -14.52 -8.44
N ARG A 255 -10.53 -15.84 -8.55
CA ARG A 255 -10.51 -16.56 -9.83
C ARG A 255 -11.57 -16.01 -10.82
N ALA A 256 -12.74 -15.60 -10.32
CA ALA A 256 -13.80 -15.02 -11.14
C ALA A 256 -13.42 -13.62 -11.64
N HIS A 257 -12.84 -12.77 -10.79
CA HIS A 257 -12.33 -11.45 -11.19
C HIS A 257 -11.24 -11.58 -12.27
N LEU A 258 -10.31 -12.53 -12.13
CA LEU A 258 -9.29 -12.81 -13.14
C LEU A 258 -9.88 -13.30 -14.47
N ALA A 259 -10.87 -14.21 -14.42
CA ALA A 259 -11.52 -14.72 -15.62
C ALA A 259 -12.30 -13.62 -16.35
N TYR A 260 -13.09 -12.83 -15.62
CA TYR A 260 -13.84 -11.70 -16.16
C TYR A 260 -12.91 -10.66 -16.78
N ALA A 261 -11.84 -10.25 -16.08
CA ALA A 261 -10.91 -9.26 -16.60
C ALA A 261 -10.23 -9.71 -17.91
N ARG A 262 -9.83 -10.99 -18.03
CA ARG A 262 -9.26 -11.51 -19.29
C ARG A 262 -10.21 -11.45 -20.47
N GLU A 263 -11.49 -11.68 -20.23
CA GLU A 263 -12.50 -11.65 -21.28
C GLU A 263 -12.94 -10.22 -21.63
N HIS A 264 -13.16 -9.38 -20.62
CA HIS A 264 -13.87 -8.12 -20.76
C HIS A 264 -12.97 -6.89 -20.79
N TYR A 265 -11.84 -6.85 -20.08
CA TYR A 265 -11.06 -5.62 -19.83
C TYR A 265 -10.78 -4.78 -21.09
N LEU A 266 -10.26 -5.42 -22.15
CA LEU A 266 -9.98 -4.74 -23.42
C LEU A 266 -11.22 -4.49 -24.27
N ARG A 267 -12.28 -5.30 -24.14
CA ARG A 267 -13.56 -5.13 -24.85
C ARG A 267 -14.37 -3.95 -24.27
N ASP A 268 -14.24 -3.75 -22.98
CA ASP A 268 -14.92 -2.73 -22.17
C ASP A 268 -14.38 -1.32 -22.37
N GLY A 269 -13.31 -1.17 -23.15
CA GLY A 269 -12.64 0.09 -23.44
C GLY A 269 -11.61 0.52 -22.38
N ALA A 270 -11.20 -0.37 -21.47
CA ALA A 270 -10.16 -0.05 -20.50
C ALA A 270 -8.77 0.08 -21.17
N LEU A 271 -7.90 0.87 -20.54
CA LEU A 271 -6.59 1.25 -21.09
C LEU A 271 -5.65 0.05 -21.27
N ASP A 272 -5.28 -0.24 -22.51
CA ASP A 272 -4.31 -1.31 -22.87
C ASP A 272 -2.86 -0.88 -22.61
N ASN A 273 -2.52 -0.62 -21.34
CA ASN A 273 -1.15 -0.28 -20.89
C ASN A 273 -0.26 -1.54 -20.83
N SER A 274 -0.09 -2.21 -21.98
CA SER A 274 0.48 -3.57 -22.10
C SER A 274 -0.33 -4.64 -21.33
N MET A 275 -1.64 -4.41 -21.12
CA MET A 275 -2.50 -5.30 -20.35
C MET A 275 -2.77 -6.62 -21.06
N LYS A 276 -2.78 -6.63 -22.41
CA LYS A 276 -2.84 -7.87 -23.21
C LYS A 276 -1.72 -8.85 -22.87
N ASP A 277 -0.46 -8.38 -22.89
CA ASP A 277 0.71 -9.21 -22.57
C ASP A 277 0.76 -9.57 -21.09
N PHE A 278 0.36 -8.65 -20.20
CA PHE A 278 0.22 -8.91 -18.77
C PHE A 278 -0.71 -10.10 -18.48
N PHE A 279 -1.89 -10.16 -19.11
CA PHE A 279 -2.78 -11.31 -18.98
C PHE A 279 -2.18 -12.61 -19.54
N ALA A 280 -1.41 -12.52 -20.63
CA ALA A 280 -0.77 -13.68 -21.25
C ALA A 280 0.30 -14.33 -20.36
N MET A 281 1.02 -13.53 -19.56
CA MET A 281 1.99 -14.02 -18.57
C MET A 281 1.37 -14.81 -17.42
N ILE A 282 0.07 -14.67 -17.14
CA ILE A 282 -0.59 -15.38 -16.04
C ILE A 282 -1.10 -16.73 -16.55
N THR A 283 -0.19 -17.65 -16.85
CA THR A 283 -0.52 -19.00 -17.35
C THR A 283 -1.27 -19.86 -16.30
N PRO A 284 -1.88 -20.99 -16.68
CA PRO A 284 -2.68 -21.81 -15.75
C PRO A 284 -1.92 -22.29 -14.50
N ASP A 285 -0.61 -22.54 -14.62
CA ASP A 285 0.32 -22.91 -13.54
C ASP A 285 0.76 -21.73 -12.68
N LYS A 286 0.71 -20.49 -13.21
CA LYS A 286 1.08 -19.25 -12.53
C LYS A 286 -0.09 -18.57 -11.81
N LYS A 287 -1.31 -18.84 -12.27
CA LYS A 287 -2.60 -18.30 -11.79
C LYS A 287 -2.73 -18.28 -10.26
N ASP A 288 -2.33 -19.34 -9.57
CA ASP A 288 -2.57 -19.47 -8.13
C ASP A 288 -1.60 -18.61 -7.32
N GLU A 289 -0.36 -18.50 -7.79
CA GLU A 289 0.66 -17.61 -7.22
C GLU A 289 0.36 -16.13 -7.54
N PHE A 290 -0.12 -15.83 -8.75
CA PHE A 290 -0.66 -14.50 -9.09
C PHE A 290 -1.79 -14.10 -8.12
N LEU A 291 -2.75 -15.00 -7.87
CA LEU A 291 -3.86 -14.75 -6.96
C LEU A 291 -3.41 -14.62 -5.50
N ARG A 292 -2.30 -15.26 -5.11
CA ARG A 292 -1.66 -15.01 -3.81
C ARG A 292 -1.10 -13.59 -3.75
N ILE A 293 -0.26 -13.21 -4.72
CA ILE A 293 0.46 -11.93 -4.76
C ILE A 293 -0.53 -10.75 -4.72
N ILE A 294 -1.53 -10.70 -5.63
CA ILE A 294 -2.50 -9.60 -5.71
C ILE A 294 -3.33 -9.38 -4.43
N ASN A 295 -3.43 -10.40 -3.57
CA ASN A 295 -4.22 -10.37 -2.34
C ASN A 295 -3.38 -10.19 -1.05
N GLU A 296 -2.08 -10.51 -1.09
CA GLU A 296 -1.15 -10.42 0.05
C GLU A 296 -0.38 -9.11 0.09
N TYR A 297 0.01 -8.60 -1.08
CA TYR A 297 0.71 -7.33 -1.19
C TYR A 297 -0.27 -6.14 -1.00
N PRO A 298 0.21 -4.96 -0.57
CA PRO A 298 -0.60 -3.76 -0.36
C PRO A 298 -0.95 -3.05 -1.70
N ILE A 299 -1.66 -3.77 -2.58
CA ILE A 299 -2.01 -3.43 -3.97
C ILE A 299 -3.44 -2.90 -4.09
#